data_AF-A0A174GDU7-F1
#
_entry.id   AF-A0A174GDU7-F1
#
_cell.length_a   1.000
_cell.length_b   1.000
_cell.length_c   1.000
_cell.angle_alpha   90.00
_cell.angle_beta   90.00
_cell.angle_gamma   90.00
#
_symmetry.space_group_name_H-M   'P 1'
#
loop_
_entity.id
_entity.type
_entity.pdbx_description
1 polymer ?
#
loop_
_entity_poly.entity_id
_entity_poly.type
_entity_poly.pdbx_seq_one_letter_code
_entity_poly.pdbx_strand_id
1 'polypeptide(L)'
;MTNREMMEIAMRQSAEDMGCHVEDFKADKNVVVPIKLGKKARKYLKEPITCNLVSYGNNIMAASIPETMDLVSAYVDKYKF
;
A
#
# COMPACT_ATOMS: atom_id res chain seq x y z
N MET A 1 -18.12 9.28 -14.17
CA MET A 1 -17.08 8.41 -13.63
C MET A 1 -16.07 8.12 -14.72
N THR A 2 -14.91 8.76 -14.66
CA THR A 2 -13.78 8.59 -15.60
C THR A 2 -12.78 7.57 -15.03
N ASN A 3 -11.85 7.07 -15.86
CA ASN A 3 -10.78 6.18 -15.41
C ASN A 3 -9.92 6.81 -14.31
N ARG A 4 -9.68 8.12 -14.42
CA ARG A 4 -8.96 8.88 -13.39
C ARG A 4 -9.72 8.89 -12.07
N GLU A 5 -11.02 9.17 -12.10
CA GLU A 5 -11.85 9.18 -10.89
C GLU A 5 -11.90 7.79 -10.23
N MET A 6 -12.03 6.71 -11.02
CA MET A 6 -11.99 5.35 -10.51
C MET A 6 -10.66 5.02 -9.83
N MET A 7 -9.55 5.45 -10.43
CA MET A 7 -8.20 5.26 -9.87
C MET A 7 -8.02 6.00 -8.54
N GLU A 8 -8.44 7.27 -8.47
CA GLU A 8 -8.35 8.08 -7.26
C GLU A 8 -9.21 7.49 -6.12
N ILE A 9 -10.40 6.97 -6.43
CA ILE A 9 -11.26 6.28 -5.45
C ILE A 9 -10.58 4.99 -4.95
N ALA A 10 -10.00 4.20 -5.86
CA ALA A 10 -9.30 2.97 -5.49
C ALA A 10 -8.09 3.25 -4.59
N MET A 11 -7.25 4.25 -4.93
CA MET A 11 -6.08 4.63 -4.12
C MET A 11 -6.48 5.11 -2.72
N ARG A 12 -7.55 5.89 -2.60
CA ARG A 12 -8.09 6.32 -1.29
C ARG A 12 -8.52 5.14 -0.44
N GLN A 13 -9.16 4.13 -1.04
CA GLN A 13 -9.54 2.93 -0.30
C GLN A 13 -8.30 2.14 0.13
N SER A 14 -7.33 1.94 -0.76
CA SER A 14 -6.07 1.25 -0.41
C SER A 14 -5.28 1.99 0.67
N ALA A 15 -5.33 3.33 0.69
CA ALA A 15 -4.72 4.13 1.75
C ALA A 15 -5.34 3.83 3.13
N GLU A 16 -6.67 3.77 3.21
CA GLU A 16 -7.37 3.34 4.44
C GLU A 16 -7.06 1.89 4.81
N ASP A 17 -6.89 1.00 3.84
CA ASP A 17 -6.59 -0.41 4.09
C ASP A 17 -5.17 -0.67 4.59
N MET A 18 -4.25 0.26 4.35
CA MET A 18 -2.82 0.05 4.59
C MET A 18 -2.26 0.99 5.65
N GLY A 19 -2.94 2.11 5.93
CA GLY A 19 -2.49 3.11 6.89
C GLY A 19 -1.50 4.10 6.30
N CYS A 20 -1.60 4.36 5.00
CA CYS A 20 -0.69 5.23 4.25
C CYS A 20 -1.41 6.43 3.64
N HIS A 21 -0.66 7.29 2.94
CA HIS A 21 -1.21 8.41 2.20
C HIS A 21 -1.43 8.05 0.74
N VAL A 22 -2.44 8.65 0.11
CA VAL A 22 -2.73 8.47 -1.32
C VAL A 22 -1.52 8.81 -2.21
N GLU A 23 -0.73 9.80 -1.80
CA GLU A 23 0.47 10.21 -2.54
C GLU A 23 1.59 9.17 -2.50
N ASP A 24 1.57 8.23 -1.53
CA ASP A 24 2.53 7.12 -1.49
C ASP A 24 2.38 6.18 -2.70
N PHE A 25 1.19 6.12 -3.33
CA PHE A 25 0.93 5.38 -4.57
C PHE A 25 1.36 6.13 -5.85
N LYS A 26 1.84 7.36 -5.71
CA LYS A 26 2.31 8.22 -6.81
C LYS A 26 3.79 8.58 -6.68
N ALA A 27 4.49 8.00 -5.72
CA ALA A 27 5.90 8.25 -5.50
C ALA A 27 6.74 7.66 -6.65
N ASP A 28 7.89 8.27 -6.94
CA ASP A 28 8.84 7.81 -7.96
C ASP A 28 9.66 6.57 -7.51
N LYS A 29 9.43 6.09 -6.29
CA LYS A 29 10.12 4.95 -5.70
C LYS A 29 9.14 4.08 -4.91
N ASN A 30 9.53 2.84 -4.67
CA ASN A 30 8.79 1.98 -3.76
C ASN A 30 8.71 2.61 -2.38
N VAL A 31 7.57 2.42 -1.73
CA VAL A 31 7.29 2.95 -0.39
C VAL A 31 6.94 1.79 0.52
N VAL A 32 7.58 1.72 1.68
CA VAL A 32 7.29 0.72 2.71
C VAL A 32 6.96 1.43 4.01
N VAL A 33 5.81 1.13 4.61
CA VAL A 33 5.34 1.75 5.86
C VAL A 33 4.85 0.68 6.85
N PRO A 34 4.73 1.00 8.15
CA PRO A 34 4.02 0.15 9.10
C PRO A 34 2.56 -0.05 8.70
N ILE A 35 2.08 -1.28 8.70
CA ILE A 35 0.65 -1.54 8.45
C ILE A 35 -0.22 -1.02 9.59
N LYS A 36 -1.29 -0.30 9.24
CA LYS A 36 -2.27 0.20 10.20
C LYS A 36 -3.64 0.35 9.54
N LEU A 37 -4.56 -0.56 9.83
CA LEU A 37 -5.91 -0.47 9.27
C LEU A 37 -6.61 0.83 9.71
N GLY A 38 -7.08 1.59 8.74
CA GLY A 38 -7.91 2.78 8.93
C GLY A 38 -9.32 2.43 9.39
N LYS A 39 -10.03 3.44 9.91
CA LYS A 39 -11.42 3.26 10.37
C LYS A 39 -12.37 2.85 9.24
N LYS A 40 -11.99 3.12 7.99
CA LYS A 40 -12.76 2.79 6.78
C LYS A 40 -12.07 1.72 5.93
N ALA A 41 -11.13 0.96 6.50
CA ALA A 41 -10.56 -0.21 5.84
C ALA A 41 -11.67 -1.19 5.42
N ARG A 42 -11.42 -1.95 4.34
CA ARG A 42 -12.35 -2.97 3.83
C ARG A 42 -12.66 -3.97 4.94
N LYS A 43 -13.96 -4.24 5.15
CA LYS A 43 -14.47 -5.05 6.27
C LYS A 43 -13.88 -6.47 6.40
N TYR A 44 -13.34 -7.01 5.31
CA TYR A 44 -12.73 -8.34 5.30
C TYR A 44 -11.25 -8.32 5.70
N LEU A 45 -10.59 -7.16 5.74
CA LEU A 45 -9.25 -7.02 6.28
C LEU A 45 -9.35 -7.08 7.80
N LYS A 46 -8.82 -8.16 8.36
CA LYS A 46 -8.83 -8.43 9.79
C LYS A 46 -7.41 -8.74 10.23
N GLU A 47 -7.01 -8.14 11.36
CA GLU A 47 -5.74 -8.47 11.98
C GLU A 47 -5.74 -9.92 12.51
N PRO A 48 -4.58 -10.60 12.50
CA PRO A 48 -3.27 -10.09 12.09
C PRO A 48 -3.08 -10.07 10.56
N ILE A 49 -2.45 -9.01 10.04
CA ILE A 49 -2.00 -8.91 8.64
C ILE A 49 -0.49 -8.66 8.67
N THR A 50 0.29 -9.60 8.14
CA THR A 50 1.75 -9.48 8.11
C THR A 50 2.22 -8.39 7.15
N CYS A 51 1.72 -8.41 5.91
CA CYS A 51 1.97 -7.35 4.95
C CYS A 51 0.88 -7.28 3.88
N ASN A 52 0.81 -6.15 3.20
CA ASN A 52 -0.01 -5.93 2.01
C ASN A 52 0.81 -5.13 0.99
N LEU A 53 0.74 -5.47 -0.29
CA LEU A 53 1.48 -4.82 -1.36
C LEU A 53 0.49 -4.43 -2.45
N VAL A 54 0.48 -3.15 -2.84
CA VAL A 54 -0.41 -2.60 -3.85
C VAL A 54 0.40 -1.77 -4.83
N SER A 55 0.10 -1.90 -6.12
CA SER A 55 0.66 -1.06 -7.16
C SER A 55 -0.44 -0.61 -8.12
N TYR A 56 -0.31 0.63 -8.58
CA TYR A 56 -1.13 1.22 -9.63
C TYR A 56 -0.30 1.52 -10.90
N GLY A 57 0.91 0.96 -11.00
CA GLY A 57 1.78 1.05 -12.18
C GLY A 57 2.99 1.98 -12.04
N ASN A 58 3.02 2.89 -11.07
CA ASN A 58 4.16 3.81 -10.87
C ASN A 58 5.21 3.24 -9.90
N ASN A 59 4.75 2.77 -8.74
CA ASN A 59 5.59 2.18 -7.71
C ASN A 59 4.86 1.05 -6.99
N ILE A 60 5.59 0.29 -6.16
CA ILE A 60 4.99 -0.60 -5.17
C ILE A 60 4.88 0.17 -3.85
N MET A 61 3.66 0.23 -3.32
CA MET A 61 3.41 0.68 -1.96
C MET A 61 3.12 -0.56 -1.11
N ALA A 62 3.93 -0.77 -0.09
CA ALA A 62 3.85 -1.90 0.81
C ALA A 62 3.60 -1.43 2.24
N ALA A 63 2.73 -2.14 2.95
CA ALA A 63 2.53 -1.99 4.37
C ALA A 63 2.92 -3.30 5.06
N SER A 64 3.75 -3.24 6.09
CA SER A 64 4.27 -4.43 6.79
C SER A 64 4.27 -4.23 8.30
N ILE A 65 4.16 -5.32 9.05
CA ILE A 65 4.53 -5.31 10.47
C ILE A 65 6.04 -5.07 10.62
N PRO A 66 6.50 -4.52 11.77
CA PRO A 66 7.93 -4.22 11.99
C PRO A 66 8.86 -5.41 11.76
N GLU A 67 8.44 -6.61 12.15
CA GLU A 67 9.22 -7.84 12.11
C GLU A 67 9.60 -8.27 10.70
N THR A 68 8.79 -7.93 9.70
CA THR A 68 9.02 -8.27 8.28
C THR A 68 9.40 -7.08 7.43
N MET A 69 9.58 -5.88 8.01
CA MET A 69 9.79 -4.64 7.25
C MET A 69 11.05 -4.70 6.39
N ASP A 70 12.19 -5.11 6.96
CA ASP A 70 13.46 -5.20 6.22
C ASP A 70 13.39 -6.21 5.07
N LEU A 71 12.72 -7.35 5.29
CA LEU A 71 12.51 -8.38 4.27
C LEU A 71 11.64 -7.85 3.13
N VAL A 72 10.55 -7.16 3.46
CA VAL A 72 9.63 -6.56 2.47
C VAL A 72 10.33 -5.46 1.68
N SER A 73 11.08 -4.57 2.34
CA SER A 73 11.89 -3.53 1.69
C SER A 73 12.90 -4.13 0.71
N ALA A 74 13.64 -5.15 1.13
CA ALA A 74 14.58 -5.84 0.25
C ALA A 74 13.87 -6.52 -0.94
N TYR A 75 12.67 -7.07 -0.73
CA TYR A 75 11.89 -7.72 -1.78
C TYR A 75 11.38 -6.73 -2.84
N VAL A 76 10.78 -5.61 -2.42
CA VAL A 76 10.22 -4.63 -3.37
C VAL A 76 11.31 -3.94 -4.19
N ASP A 77 12.50 -3.74 -3.62
CA ASP A 77 13.63 -3.11 -4.32
C ASP A 77 14.47 -4.09 -5.15
N LYS A 78 14.23 -5.40 -5.01
CA LYS A 78 14.97 -6.43 -5.76
C LYS A 78 14.72 -6.36 -7.27
N TYR A 79 13.49 -6.04 -7.66
CA TYR A 79 13.07 -6.01 -9.06
C TYR A 79 12.73 -4.57 -9.42
N LYS A 80 13.59 -3.96 -10.24
CA LYS A 80 13.31 -2.66 -10.84
C LYS A 80 12.39 -2.87 -12.04
N PHE A 81 11.30 -2.11 -12.10
CA PHE A 81 10.41 -2.04 -13.27
C PHE A 81 11.15 -1.43 -14.46
#